data_AF-A0A8T5AU70-F1
#
_entry.id   AF-A0A8T5AU70-F1
#
_cell.length_a   1.000
_cell.length_b   1.000
_cell.length_c   1.000
_cell.angle_alpha   90.00
_cell.angle_beta   90.00
_cell.angle_gamma   90.00
#
_symmetry.space_group_name_H-M   'P 1'
#
loop_
_entity.id
_entity.type
_entity.pdbx_description
1 polymer ?
#
loop_
_entity_poly.entity_id
_entity_poly.type
_entity_poly.pdbx_seq_one_letter_code
_entity_poly.pdbx_strand_id
1 'polypeptide(L)'
;MKRQIGVRIDAKIWSQFKELCSQNHLRPNEALEAFIKTCLDYQSVADVLRNLEGANVSEKKTYEIQVRKVLTELDAYLTYDMKHGEAENYSNIVGCIENITKILPKITNQNLTSEAETKINEALAYYRKIFEKGETPPEDIILFRVKMN
;
A
#
# COMPACT_ATOMS: atom_id res chain seq x y z
N MET A 1 -17.76 29.83 -24.36
CA MET A 1 -17.51 29.03 -25.57
C MET A 1 -16.31 28.12 -25.31
N LYS A 2 -16.45 26.80 -25.42
CA LYS A 2 -15.32 25.86 -25.23
C LYS A 2 -14.39 25.91 -26.45
N ARG A 3 -13.07 25.88 -26.23
CA ARG A 3 -12.05 25.87 -27.30
C ARG A 3 -11.12 24.67 -27.08
N GLN A 4 -10.69 24.04 -28.17
CA GLN A 4 -9.69 22.98 -28.10
C GLN A 4 -8.32 23.61 -27.83
N ILE A 5 -7.62 23.11 -26.81
CA ILE A 5 -6.28 23.55 -26.43
C ILE A 5 -5.36 22.33 -26.50
N GLY A 6 -4.22 22.46 -27.17
CA GLY A 6 -3.19 21.42 -27.21
C GLY A 6 -2.25 21.55 -26.02
N VAL A 7 -2.04 20.47 -25.26
CA VAL A 7 -1.08 20.40 -24.16
C VAL A 7 -0.09 19.27 -24.45
N ARG A 8 1.20 19.52 -24.21
CA ARG A 8 2.23 18.47 -24.27
C ARG A 8 2.38 17.82 -22.91
N ILE A 9 2.17 16.52 -22.86
CA ILE A 9 2.29 15.69 -21.66
C ILE A 9 3.11 14.46 -22.06
N ASP A 10 3.93 13.96 -21.13
CA ASP A 10 4.62 12.69 -21.32
C ASP A 10 3.63 11.55 -21.62
N ALA A 11 3.98 10.67 -22.55
CA ALA A 11 3.08 9.63 -23.04
C ALA A 11 2.73 8.59 -21.96
N LYS A 12 3.68 8.26 -21.08
CA LYS A 12 3.47 7.31 -19.98
C LYS A 12 2.56 7.93 -18.93
N ILE A 13 2.83 9.17 -18.54
CA ILE A 13 2.00 9.93 -17.60
C ILE A 13 0.57 10.06 -18.12
N TRP A 14 0.40 10.38 -19.41
CA TRP A 14 -0.92 10.50 -20.03
C TRP A 14 -1.69 9.16 -20.03
N SER A 15 -1.00 8.05 -20.30
CA SER A 15 -1.63 6.72 -20.26
C SER A 15 -2.15 6.39 -18.86
N GLN A 16 -1.32 6.59 -17.83
CA GLN A 16 -1.68 6.34 -16.43
C GLN A 16 -2.84 7.25 -15.98
N PHE A 17 -2.81 8.53 -16.37
CA PHE A 17 -3.89 9.47 -16.05
C PHE A 17 -5.23 9.06 -16.67
N LYS A 18 -5.24 8.58 -17.92
CA LYS A 18 -6.47 8.07 -18.57
C LYS A 18 -7.04 6.85 -17.85
N GLU A 19 -6.18 5.93 -17.44
CA GLU A 19 -6.58 4.74 -16.68
C GLU A 19 -7.21 5.13 -15.35
N LEU A 20 -6.58 6.05 -14.62
CA LEU A 20 -7.11 6.59 -13.37
C LEU A 20 -8.48 7.28 -13.57
N CYS A 21 -8.62 8.07 -14.63
CA CYS A 21 -9.90 8.70 -14.98
C CYS A 21 -10.98 7.64 -15.25
N SER A 22 -10.65 6.57 -15.98
CA SER A 22 -11.58 5.47 -16.27
C SER A 22 -12.04 4.75 -15.01
N GLN A 23 -11.14 4.50 -14.06
CA GLN A 23 -11.46 3.87 -12.77
C GLN A 23 -12.41 4.73 -11.92
N ASN A 24 -12.37 6.04 -12.10
CA ASN A 24 -13.21 7.01 -11.38
C ASN A 24 -14.43 7.48 -12.21
N HIS A 25 -14.71 6.86 -13.35
CA HIS A 25 -15.80 7.22 -14.26
C HIS A 25 -15.77 8.69 -14.74
N LEU A 26 -14.57 9.27 -14.86
CA LEU A 26 -14.35 10.65 -15.31
C LEU A 26 -13.77 10.67 -16.73
N ARG A 27 -14.13 11.69 -17.52
CA ARG A 27 -13.42 11.95 -18.77
C ARG A 27 -12.13 12.74 -18.46
N PRO A 28 -11.00 12.46 -19.15
CA PRO A 28 -9.75 13.17 -18.91
C PRO A 28 -9.87 14.71 -19.00
N ASN A 29 -10.69 15.20 -19.95
CA ASN A 29 -10.92 16.64 -20.10
C ASN A 29 -11.71 17.24 -18.95
N GLU A 30 -12.63 16.49 -18.33
CA GLU A 30 -13.41 16.94 -17.17
C GLU A 30 -12.51 17.06 -15.94
N ALA A 31 -11.63 16.07 -15.73
CA ALA A 31 -10.64 16.11 -14.66
C ALA A 31 -9.64 17.27 -14.83
N LEU A 32 -9.16 17.52 -16.05
CA LEU A 32 -8.29 18.66 -16.35
C LEU A 32 -9.00 20.01 -16.16
N GLU A 33 -10.23 20.16 -16.67
CA GLU A 33 -11.02 21.38 -16.47
C GLU A 33 -11.30 21.64 -14.97
N ALA A 34 -11.61 20.59 -14.20
CA ALA A 34 -11.83 20.70 -12.76
C ALA A 34 -10.56 21.16 -12.02
N PHE A 35 -9.41 20.55 -12.32
CA PHE A 35 -8.14 20.97 -11.74
C PHE A 35 -7.79 22.44 -12.06
N ILE A 36 -7.96 22.85 -13.32
CA ILE A 36 -7.71 24.25 -13.73
C ILE A 36 -8.66 25.21 -13.00
N LYS A 37 -9.94 24.85 -12.84
CA LYS A 37 -10.89 25.66 -12.06
C LYS A 37 -10.43 25.80 -10.61
N THR A 38 -10.02 24.71 -9.96
CA THR A 38 -9.46 24.77 -8.60
C THR A 38 -8.25 25.70 -8.52
N CYS A 39 -7.32 25.63 -9.48
CA CYS A 39 -6.18 26.55 -9.53
C CYS A 39 -6.60 28.03 -9.66
N LEU A 40 -7.66 28.30 -10.43
CA LEU A 40 -8.19 29.65 -10.58
C LEU A 40 -8.90 30.13 -9.31
N ASP A 41 -9.67 29.25 -8.64
CA ASP A 41 -10.38 29.58 -7.40
C ASP A 41 -9.41 29.93 -6.26
N TYR A 42 -8.30 29.20 -6.16
CA TYR A 42 -7.23 29.47 -5.19
C TYR A 42 -6.28 30.61 -5.62
N GLN A 43 -6.46 31.17 -6.81
CA GLN A 43 -5.58 32.18 -7.43
C GLN A 43 -4.09 31.82 -7.45
N SER A 44 -3.75 30.53 -7.33
CA SER A 44 -2.37 30.08 -7.18
C SER A 44 -2.25 28.60 -7.52
N VAL A 45 -1.62 28.31 -8.67
CA VAL A 45 -1.26 26.93 -9.04
C VAL A 45 -0.27 26.35 -8.02
N ALA A 46 0.67 27.17 -7.53
CA ALA A 46 1.69 26.73 -6.58
C ALA A 46 1.09 26.28 -5.24
N ASP A 47 0.02 26.92 -4.77
CA ASP A 47 -0.61 26.56 -3.50
C ASP A 47 -1.51 25.33 -3.65
N VAL A 48 -2.19 25.17 -4.80
CA VAL A 48 -2.90 23.92 -5.10
C VAL A 48 -1.93 22.74 -5.16
N LEU A 49 -0.79 22.90 -5.84
CA LEU A 49 0.25 21.87 -5.89
C LEU A 49 0.83 21.56 -4.50
N ARG A 50 1.16 22.57 -3.69
CA ARG A 50 1.64 22.38 -2.31
C ARG A 50 0.60 21.69 -1.41
N ASN A 51 -0.68 22.00 -1.57
CA ASN A 51 -1.76 21.35 -0.82
C ASN A 51 -1.94 19.88 -1.24
N LEU A 52 -1.82 19.58 -2.53
CA LEU A 52 -1.84 18.20 -3.04
C LEU A 52 -0.63 17.40 -2.56
N GLU A 53 0.54 18.02 -2.47
CA GLU A 53 1.73 17.43 -1.85
C GLU A 53 1.53 17.19 -0.36
N GLY A 54 0.98 18.17 0.37
CA GLY A 54 0.70 18.09 1.80
C GLY A 54 -0.34 17.03 2.17
N ALA A 55 -1.42 16.90 1.39
CA ALA A 55 -2.43 15.86 1.55
C ALA A 55 -1.84 14.45 1.34
N ASN A 56 -1.02 14.27 0.30
CA ASN A 56 -0.30 13.03 0.04
C ASN A 56 0.68 12.68 1.17
N VAL A 57 1.34 13.66 1.80
CA VAL A 57 2.23 13.42 2.95
C VAL A 57 1.44 12.96 4.18
N SER A 58 0.28 13.55 4.44
CA SER A 58 -0.58 13.16 5.56
C SER A 58 -1.12 11.74 5.39
N GLU A 59 -1.66 11.41 4.22
CA GLU A 59 -2.15 10.06 3.91
C GLU A 59 -1.04 9.00 3.98
N LYS A 60 0.15 9.30 3.44
CA LYS A 60 1.31 8.41 3.54
C LYS A 60 1.72 8.18 4.98
N LYS A 61 1.75 9.22 5.82
CA LYS A 61 2.02 9.05 7.26
C LYS A 61 0.95 8.20 7.94
N THR A 62 -0.32 8.36 7.58
CA THR A 62 -1.40 7.48 8.09
C THR A 62 -1.15 6.03 7.72
N TYR A 63 -0.78 5.74 6.47
CA TYR A 63 -0.43 4.38 6.04
C TYR A 63 0.80 3.84 6.79
N GLU A 64 1.84 4.66 7.00
CA GLU A 64 3.01 4.26 7.79
C GLU A 64 2.64 3.93 9.25
N ILE A 65 1.77 4.71 9.88
CA ILE A 65 1.25 4.43 11.22
C ILE A 65 0.48 3.11 11.26
N GLN A 66 -0.36 2.86 10.26
CA GLN A 66 -1.11 1.60 10.15
C GLN A 66 -0.18 0.41 10.02
N VAL A 67 0.84 0.49 9.16
CA VAL A 67 1.84 -0.58 9.00
C VAL A 67 2.55 -0.84 10.33
N ARG A 68 3.01 0.20 11.04
CA ARG A 68 3.68 0.04 12.34
C ARG A 68 2.80 -0.63 13.38
N LYS A 69 1.51 -0.28 13.42
CA LYS A 69 0.54 -0.91 14.31
C LYS A 69 0.43 -2.40 14.02
N VAL A 70 0.18 -2.76 12.76
CA VAL A 70 0.01 -4.18 12.36
C VAL A 70 1.32 -4.97 12.52
N LEU A 71 2.48 -4.35 12.32
CA LEU A 71 3.78 -4.98 12.60
C LEU A 71 3.97 -5.29 14.09
N THR A 72 3.51 -4.40 14.97
CA THR A 72 3.57 -4.63 16.42
C THR A 72 2.68 -5.81 16.82
N GLU A 73 1.48 -5.90 16.22
CA GLU A 73 0.57 -7.04 16.42
C GLU A 73 1.19 -8.35 15.90
N LEU A 74 1.74 -8.33 14.69
CA LEU A 74 2.46 -9.46 14.08
C LEU A 74 3.62 -9.93 14.98
N ASP A 75 4.43 -9.01 15.49
CA ASP A 75 5.56 -9.33 16.37
C ASP A 75 5.10 -9.96 17.69
N ALA A 76 4.03 -9.45 18.29
CA ALA A 76 3.47 -9.99 19.53
C ALA A 76 2.96 -11.42 19.35
N TYR A 77 2.18 -11.67 18.29
CA TYR A 77 1.68 -13.01 17.96
C TYR A 77 2.84 -13.97 17.66
N LEU A 78 3.82 -13.53 16.86
CA LEU A 78 4.93 -14.40 16.45
C LEU A 78 5.81 -14.76 17.65
N THR A 79 6.09 -13.78 18.51
CA THR A 79 6.87 -13.99 19.73
C THR A 79 6.17 -14.97 20.67
N TYR A 80 4.85 -14.86 20.81
CA TYR A 80 4.06 -15.80 21.61
C TYR A 80 4.20 -17.23 21.07
N ASP A 81 3.92 -17.44 19.78
CA ASP A 81 3.95 -18.76 19.15
C ASP A 81 5.36 -19.36 19.21
N MET A 82 6.40 -18.59 18.87
CA MET A 82 7.80 -19.01 18.96
C MET A 82 8.23 -19.43 20.36
N LYS A 83 7.71 -18.75 21.40
CA LYS A 83 8.04 -19.06 22.80
C LYS A 83 7.44 -20.40 23.25
N HIS A 84 6.25 -20.73 22.76
CA HIS A 84 5.53 -21.96 23.16
C HIS A 84 5.76 -23.10 22.16
N GLY A 85 6.30 -22.80 20.97
CA GLY A 85 6.53 -23.79 19.92
C GLY A 85 5.23 -24.26 19.27
N GLU A 86 4.19 -23.42 19.30
CA GLU A 86 2.84 -23.73 18.83
C GLU A 86 2.47 -22.86 17.62
N ALA A 87 1.32 -23.15 17.02
CA ALA A 87 0.74 -22.38 15.92
C ALA A 87 -0.63 -21.76 16.27
N GLU A 88 -0.85 -21.43 17.54
CA GLU A 88 -2.13 -20.92 18.06
C GLU A 88 -2.55 -19.63 17.34
N ASN A 89 -1.61 -18.73 17.03
CA ASN A 89 -1.91 -17.44 16.43
C ASN A 89 -1.77 -17.42 14.90
N TYR A 90 -1.66 -18.58 14.25
CA TYR A 90 -1.43 -18.66 12.80
C TYR A 90 -2.43 -17.82 11.99
N SER A 91 -3.73 -17.93 12.27
CA SER A 91 -4.77 -17.16 11.57
C SER A 91 -4.63 -15.65 11.78
N ASN A 92 -4.23 -15.21 12.98
CA ASN A 92 -4.02 -13.79 13.29
C ASN A 92 -2.80 -13.26 12.52
N ILE A 93 -1.73 -14.07 12.44
CA ILE A 93 -0.53 -13.73 11.69
C ILE A 93 -0.81 -13.64 10.19
N VAL A 94 -1.54 -14.58 9.61
CA VAL A 94 -1.97 -14.51 8.20
C VAL A 94 -2.74 -13.20 7.95
N GLY A 95 -3.69 -12.85 8.82
CA GLY A 95 -4.42 -11.58 8.74
C GLY A 95 -3.52 -10.34 8.81
N CYS A 96 -2.51 -10.35 9.68
CA CYS A 96 -1.51 -9.27 9.77
C CYS A 96 -0.71 -9.14 8.47
N ILE A 97 -0.22 -10.26 7.91
CA ILE A 97 0.54 -10.27 6.66
C ILE A 97 -0.31 -9.75 5.50
N GLU A 98 -1.57 -10.15 5.40
CA GLU A 98 -2.49 -9.61 4.38
C GLU A 98 -2.69 -8.09 4.51
N ASN A 99 -2.86 -7.60 5.73
CA ASN A 99 -3.06 -6.17 5.97
C ASN A 99 -1.80 -5.37 5.61
N ILE A 100 -0.63 -5.85 6.01
CA ILE A 100 0.65 -5.22 5.66
C ILE A 100 0.83 -5.20 4.14
N THR A 101 0.65 -6.33 3.46
CA THR A 101 0.82 -6.42 2.00
C THR A 101 -0.16 -5.55 1.21
N LYS A 102 -1.38 -5.30 1.72
CA LYS A 102 -2.33 -4.35 1.12
C LYS A 102 -1.90 -2.88 1.26
N ILE A 103 -1.18 -2.53 2.32
CA ILE A 103 -0.81 -1.14 2.64
C ILE A 103 0.59 -0.78 2.14
N LEU A 104 1.53 -1.74 2.10
CA LEU A 104 2.92 -1.53 1.68
C LEU A 104 3.08 -0.76 0.35
N PRO A 105 2.31 -1.02 -0.72
CA PRO A 105 2.44 -0.27 -1.98
C PRO A 105 2.11 1.23 -1.87
N LYS A 106 1.50 1.66 -0.76
CA LYS A 106 1.05 3.04 -0.53
C LYS A 106 2.02 3.86 0.31
N ILE A 107 3.08 3.25 0.87
CA ILE A 107 4.11 3.95 1.65
C ILE A 107 5.38 4.17 0.84
N THR A 108 6.14 5.21 1.19
CA THR A 108 7.44 5.52 0.54
C THR A 108 8.64 5.27 1.46
N ASN A 109 8.40 4.93 2.72
CA ASN A 109 9.44 4.70 3.72
C ASN A 109 10.12 3.34 3.50
N GLN A 110 11.31 3.35 2.90
CA GLN A 110 12.06 2.14 2.59
C GLN A 110 12.49 1.34 3.82
N ASN A 111 12.79 2.02 4.94
CA ASN A 111 13.16 1.35 6.18
C ASN A 111 11.98 0.55 6.73
N LEU A 112 10.79 1.16 6.76
CA LEU A 112 9.56 0.49 7.21
C LEU A 112 9.15 -0.66 6.28
N THR A 113 9.38 -0.50 4.97
CA THR A 113 9.14 -1.56 3.98
C THR A 113 10.05 -2.77 4.24
N SER A 114 11.35 -2.51 4.43
CA SER A 114 12.34 -3.55 4.71
C SER A 114 12.10 -4.25 6.06
N GLU A 115 11.71 -3.48 7.07
CA GLU A 115 11.30 -3.99 8.40
C GLU A 115 10.11 -4.94 8.26
N ALA A 116 9.09 -4.54 7.50
CA ALA A 116 7.90 -5.35 7.26
C ALA A 116 8.21 -6.66 6.52
N GLU A 117 8.98 -6.59 5.43
CA GLU A 117 9.39 -7.76 4.67
C GLU A 117 10.20 -8.75 5.51
N THR A 118 11.12 -8.24 6.33
CA THR A 118 11.93 -9.06 7.23
C THR A 118 11.02 -9.81 8.21
N LYS A 119 10.06 -9.11 8.82
CA LYS A 119 9.16 -9.71 9.81
C LYS A 119 8.20 -10.73 9.20
N ILE A 120 7.67 -10.44 8.01
CA ILE A 120 6.85 -11.40 7.25
C ILE A 120 7.66 -12.65 6.93
N ASN A 121 8.90 -12.51 6.46
CA ASN A 121 9.76 -13.64 6.14
C ASN A 121 10.12 -14.47 7.39
N GLU A 122 10.35 -13.83 8.53
CA GLU A 122 10.56 -14.50 9.81
C GLU A 122 9.34 -15.35 10.20
N ALA A 123 8.14 -14.77 10.15
CA ALA A 123 6.89 -15.47 10.45
C ALA A 123 6.69 -16.68 9.52
N LEU A 124 6.85 -16.49 8.20
CA LEU A 124 6.70 -17.56 7.22
C LEU A 124 7.72 -18.69 7.44
N ALA A 125 8.97 -18.35 7.79
CA ALA A 125 10.00 -19.34 8.06
C ALA A 125 9.71 -20.15 9.34
N TYR A 126 9.18 -19.50 10.38
CA TYR A 126 8.76 -20.17 11.60
C TYR A 126 7.66 -21.20 11.33
N TYR A 127 6.56 -20.78 10.70
CA TYR A 127 5.43 -21.68 10.46
C TYR A 127 5.75 -22.81 9.49
N ARG A 128 6.58 -22.58 8.48
CA ARG A 128 7.08 -23.68 7.63
C ARG A 128 7.73 -24.78 8.47
N LYS A 129 8.58 -24.43 9.44
CA LYS A 129 9.24 -25.41 10.31
C LYS A 129 8.26 -26.13 11.23
N ILE A 130 7.21 -25.46 11.69
CA ILE A 130 6.17 -26.07 12.53
C ILE A 130 5.36 -27.09 11.71
N PHE A 131 4.91 -26.71 10.51
CA PHE A 131 4.10 -27.59 9.65
C PHE A 131 4.91 -28.73 9.02
N GLU A 132 6.18 -28.50 8.64
CA GLU A 132 7.10 -29.56 8.18
C GLU A 132 7.33 -30.67 9.22
N LYS A 133 7.08 -30.39 10.51
CA LYS A 133 7.27 -31.34 11.62
C LYS A 133 6.02 -32.13 12.01
N GLY A 134 4.84 -31.90 11.41
CA GLY A 134 3.67 -32.67 11.83
C GLY A 134 2.33 -32.50 11.12
N GLU A 135 2.09 -31.45 10.33
CA GLU A 135 0.78 -31.25 9.67
C GLU A 135 0.92 -30.50 8.34
N THR A 136 0.10 -30.87 7.35
CA THR A 136 0.06 -30.24 6.01
C THR A 136 -0.05 -28.72 6.13
N PRO A 137 0.88 -27.94 5.53
CA PRO A 137 0.80 -26.49 5.56
C PRO A 137 -0.48 -26.03 4.84
N PRO A 138 -1.27 -25.11 5.42
CA PRO A 138 -2.40 -24.51 4.73
C PRO A 138 -1.93 -23.82 3.44
N GLU A 139 -2.72 -23.92 2.36
CA GLU A 139 -2.39 -23.38 1.02
C GLU A 139 -1.98 -21.89 1.04
N ASP A 140 -2.36 -21.16 2.08
CA ASP A 140 -2.09 -19.73 2.28
C ASP A 140 -0.60 -19.38 2.40
N ILE A 141 0.26 -20.28 2.90
CA ILE A 141 1.73 -20.03 3.00
C ILE A 141 2.36 -19.86 1.61
N ILE A 142 1.76 -20.45 0.57
CA ILE A 142 2.27 -20.42 -0.81
C ILE A 142 1.92 -19.08 -1.49
N LEU A 143 0.78 -18.47 -1.13
CA LEU A 143 0.26 -17.27 -1.80
C LEU A 143 1.04 -15.98 -1.50
N PHE A 144 1.64 -15.83 -0.32
CA PHE A 144 2.32 -14.59 0.07
C PHE A 144 3.64 -14.36 -0.68
N ARG A 145 4.30 -15.42 -1.16
CA ARG A 145 5.54 -15.28 -1.94
C ARG A 145 5.30 -14.73 -3.35
N VAL A 146 4.07 -14.86 -3.87
CA VAL A 146 3.71 -14.47 -5.25
C VAL A 146 3.35 -12.98 -5.35
N LYS A 147 2.99 -12.32 -4.24
CA LYS A 147 2.50 -10.92 -4.24
C LYS A 147 3.55 -9.84 -3.90
N MET A 148 4.80 -10.21 -3.62
CA MET A 148 5.86 -9.26 -3.22
C MET A 148 6.92 -8.99 -4.31
N ASN A 149 6.59 -9.23 -5.58
CA ASN A 149 7.41 -8.83 -6.75
C ASN A 149 6.74 -7.73 -7.56
#